data_AF-A0A9J8BR35-F1
#
_entry.id   AF-A0A9J8BR35-F1
#
_cell.length_a   1.000
_cell.length_b   1.000
_cell.length_c   1.000
_cell.angle_alpha   90.00
_cell.angle_beta   90.00
_cell.angle_gamma   90.00
#
_symmetry.space_group_name_H-M   'P 1'
#
loop_
_entity.id
_entity.type
_entity.pdbx_description
1 polymer ?
#
loop_
_entity_poly.entity_id
_entity_poly.type
_entity_poly.pdbx_seq_one_letter_code
_entity_poly.pdbx_strand_id
1 'polypeptide(L)'
;MSTGDLKACLRKLEAALRSLKYPREVDYQRLAVGDPSACLPIVSFAFTSFSPSLTEHLVDYGMELTGMNDLRFIENVYKVLREVFSYKPLLTKQQFLQFGFAERKVIILSDIIGLVLNKHKELTKDSKECVLESRLRGVEASLLESVGRLEQRLALMEHRIHALEKSFAGKIIIESNQWENMESRVLLLETRLALTSAQGLTSGDDVLSTDNGRFKEDTVSASGISTVIQPPSAISNNGHTPASSPPTAHQNFKERLDRIVYMMEDTSNILQNRTDDVNLITVQRNVF
;
A
#
# COMPACT_ATOMS: atom_id res chain seq x y z
N MET A 1 -27.84 55.15 29.09
CA MET A 1 -27.36 53.82 28.67
C MET A 1 -27.22 53.87 27.15
N SER A 2 -26.05 53.52 26.60
CA SER A 2 -25.78 53.68 25.17
C SER A 2 -26.48 52.62 24.32
N THR A 3 -27.48 53.02 23.54
CA THR A 3 -28.18 52.14 22.56
C THR A 3 -27.25 51.59 21.47
N GLY A 4 -26.02 52.13 21.35
CA GLY A 4 -25.00 51.67 20.40
C GLY A 4 -24.57 50.22 20.60
N ASP A 5 -24.43 49.78 21.86
CA ASP A 5 -23.94 48.43 22.18
C ASP A 5 -24.96 47.36 21.80
N LEU A 6 -26.26 47.58 22.09
CA LEU A 6 -27.36 46.71 21.66
C LEU A 6 -27.35 46.46 20.14
N LYS A 7 -27.08 47.48 19.31
CA LYS A 7 -27.01 47.33 17.85
C LYS A 7 -25.76 46.54 17.40
N ALA A 8 -24.69 46.53 18.17
CA ALA A 8 -23.55 45.63 17.95
C ALA A 8 -23.89 44.18 18.36
N CYS A 9 -24.52 43.99 19.52
CA CYS A 9 -24.99 42.68 19.99
C CYS A 9 -25.98 42.04 19.00
N LEU A 10 -26.94 42.79 18.45
CA LEU A 10 -27.90 42.29 17.47
C LEU A 10 -27.23 41.82 16.17
N ARG A 11 -26.20 42.53 15.68
CA ARG A 11 -25.41 42.08 14.52
C ARG A 11 -24.58 40.82 14.81
N LYS A 12 -24.03 40.68 16.02
CA LYS A 12 -23.36 39.44 16.47
C LYS A 12 -24.35 38.27 16.47
N LEU A 13 -25.56 38.48 17.00
CA LEU A 13 -26.61 37.48 17.03
C LEU A 13 -27.08 37.08 15.63
N GLU A 14 -27.28 38.04 14.72
CA GLU A 14 -27.63 37.77 13.33
C GLU A 14 -26.59 36.86 12.64
N ALA A 15 -25.30 37.16 12.81
CA ALA A 15 -24.23 36.31 12.30
C ALA A 15 -24.28 34.88 12.88
N ALA A 16 -24.52 34.76 14.20
CA ALA A 16 -24.67 33.47 14.87
C ALA A 16 -25.90 32.68 14.37
N LEU A 17 -27.04 33.34 14.14
CA LEU A 17 -28.27 32.75 13.60
C LEU A 17 -28.07 32.20 12.17
N ARG A 18 -27.26 32.87 11.34
CA ARG A 18 -26.87 32.33 10.02
C ARG A 18 -26.03 31.06 10.15
N SER A 19 -25.11 31.00 11.13
CA SER A 19 -24.35 29.77 11.42
C SER A 19 -25.25 28.63 11.94
N LEU A 20 -26.28 28.96 12.72
CA LEU A 20 -27.31 28.03 13.19
C LEU A 20 -28.30 27.60 12.09
N LYS A 21 -28.31 28.27 10.93
CA LYS A 21 -29.32 28.10 9.85
C LYS A 21 -30.76 28.19 10.36
N TYR A 22 -31.05 29.17 11.21
CA TYR A 22 -32.37 29.35 11.81
C TYR A 22 -33.44 29.59 10.72
N PRO A 23 -34.52 28.79 10.64
CA PRO A 23 -35.42 28.76 9.49
C PRO A 23 -36.62 29.73 9.58
N ARG A 24 -36.85 30.38 10.72
CA ARG A 24 -37.95 31.34 10.90
C ARG A 24 -37.44 32.77 10.79
N GLU A 25 -38.31 33.68 10.39
CA GLU A 25 -38.03 35.11 10.49
C GLU A 25 -37.85 35.52 11.97
N VAL A 26 -37.00 36.53 12.20
CA VAL A 26 -36.63 36.98 13.54
C VAL A 26 -37.11 38.42 13.72
N ASP A 27 -38.01 38.61 14.70
CA ASP A 27 -38.56 39.92 15.06
C ASP A 27 -37.51 40.80 15.77
N TYR A 28 -36.55 41.34 15.03
CA TYR A 28 -35.49 42.20 15.58
C TYR A 28 -36.04 43.42 16.34
N GLN A 29 -37.23 43.91 16.00
CA GLN A 29 -37.91 44.98 16.76
C GLN A 29 -38.32 44.53 18.16
N ARG A 30 -38.99 43.38 18.29
CA ARG A 30 -39.36 42.79 19.59
C ARG A 30 -38.13 42.41 20.41
N LEU A 31 -37.10 41.92 19.74
CA LEU A 31 -35.83 41.57 20.36
C LEU A 31 -35.08 42.80 20.89
N ALA A 32 -35.14 43.95 20.21
CA ALA A 32 -34.60 45.22 20.69
C ALA A 32 -35.38 45.80 21.89
N VAL A 33 -36.67 45.51 22.01
CA VAL A 33 -37.49 45.81 23.21
C VAL A 33 -37.20 44.80 24.34
N GLY A 34 -36.64 43.63 24.03
CA GLY A 34 -36.36 42.57 24.99
C GLY A 34 -37.57 41.71 25.32
N ASP A 35 -38.51 41.55 24.39
CA ASP A 35 -39.65 40.64 24.50
C ASP A 35 -39.16 39.17 24.60
N PRO A 36 -39.51 38.43 25.67
CA PRO A 36 -39.20 37.00 25.78
C PRO A 36 -39.74 36.17 24.60
N SER A 37 -40.90 36.55 24.06
CA SER A 37 -41.61 35.83 23.00
C SER A 37 -40.80 35.71 21.71
N ALA A 38 -39.92 36.68 21.44
CA ALA A 38 -38.97 36.64 20.32
C ALA A 38 -37.70 35.82 20.62
N CYS A 39 -37.34 35.67 21.90
CA CYS A 39 -36.16 34.94 22.34
C CYS A 39 -36.39 33.42 22.40
N LEU A 40 -37.55 33.00 22.93
CA LEU A 40 -37.85 31.60 23.23
C LEU A 40 -37.79 30.66 22.01
N PRO A 41 -38.35 31.01 20.82
CA PRO A 41 -38.28 30.16 19.64
C PRO A 41 -36.84 29.90 19.14
N ILE A 42 -35.96 30.90 19.29
CA ILE A 42 -34.54 30.79 18.92
C ILE A 42 -33.84 29.77 19.83
N VAL A 43 -34.05 29.88 21.15
CA VAL A 43 -33.47 28.96 22.14
C VAL A 43 -34.00 27.54 21.95
N SER A 44 -35.31 27.39 21.73
CA SER A 44 -35.94 26.10 21.48
C SER A 44 -35.31 25.43 20.25
N PHE A 45 -35.29 26.11 19.10
CA PHE A 45 -34.67 25.59 17.88
C PHE A 45 -33.20 25.19 18.10
N ALA A 46 -32.41 26.03 18.78
CA ALA A 46 -30.99 25.79 19.03
C ALA A 46 -30.75 24.46 19.78
N PHE A 47 -31.60 24.11 20.75
CA PHE A 47 -31.44 22.88 21.53
C PHE A 47 -32.18 21.65 20.97
N THR A 48 -33.33 21.82 20.31
CA THR A 48 -34.18 20.68 19.89
C THR A 48 -34.17 20.37 18.39
N SER A 49 -33.72 21.31 17.55
CA SER A 49 -33.93 21.22 16.10
C SER A 49 -32.69 21.50 15.26
N PHE A 50 -31.65 22.12 15.85
CA PHE A 50 -30.38 22.36 15.16
C PHE A 50 -29.54 21.08 15.00
N SER A 51 -29.41 20.26 16.05
CA SER A 51 -28.60 19.03 16.02
C SER A 51 -29.29 17.85 16.71
N PRO A 52 -29.55 16.75 15.99
CA PRO A 52 -30.08 15.51 16.57
C PRO A 52 -29.16 14.94 17.66
N SER A 53 -27.86 14.81 17.39
CA SER A 53 -26.87 14.27 18.34
C SER A 53 -26.76 15.09 19.63
N LEU A 54 -26.95 16.42 19.56
CA LEU A 54 -27.05 17.24 20.76
C LEU A 54 -28.35 16.98 21.51
N THR A 55 -29.47 16.83 20.80
CA THR A 55 -30.78 16.57 21.42
C THR A 55 -30.78 15.23 22.15
N GLU A 56 -30.23 14.19 21.54
CA GLU A 56 -30.01 12.85 22.13
C GLU A 56 -29.15 12.94 23.40
N HIS A 57 -27.98 13.56 23.32
CA HIS A 57 -27.11 13.80 24.50
C HIS A 57 -27.79 14.65 25.59
N LEU A 58 -28.76 15.52 25.27
CA LEU A 58 -29.54 16.23 26.29
C LEU A 58 -30.60 15.33 26.94
N VAL A 59 -31.23 14.44 26.17
CA VAL A 59 -32.19 13.45 26.68
C VAL A 59 -31.49 12.42 27.59
N ASP A 60 -30.27 11.99 27.26
CA ASP A 60 -29.46 11.11 28.13
C ASP A 60 -29.17 11.73 29.51
N TYR A 61 -29.03 13.06 29.58
CA TYR A 61 -28.88 13.82 30.82
C TYR A 61 -30.23 14.12 31.52
N GLY A 62 -31.34 13.57 31.02
CA GLY A 62 -32.69 13.75 31.55
C GLY A 62 -33.28 15.15 31.29
N MET A 63 -32.89 15.80 30.19
CA MET A 63 -33.24 17.20 29.90
C MET A 63 -34.23 17.32 28.73
N GLU A 64 -35.51 17.08 29.00
CA GLU A 64 -36.59 17.33 28.04
C GLU A 64 -36.92 18.83 27.92
N LEU A 65 -36.96 19.33 26.68
CA LEU A 65 -37.18 20.75 26.34
C LEU A 65 -38.43 20.97 25.47
N THR A 66 -39.24 19.94 25.26
CA THR A 66 -40.42 19.95 24.38
C THR A 66 -41.73 19.98 25.18
N GLY A 67 -42.81 20.52 24.62
CA GLY A 67 -44.15 20.47 25.21
C GLY A 67 -44.35 21.25 26.52
N MET A 68 -43.42 22.13 26.90
CA MET A 68 -43.43 22.87 28.17
C MET A 68 -43.96 24.30 28.07
N ASN A 69 -44.50 24.80 29.17
CA ASN A 69 -44.74 26.24 29.37
C ASN A 69 -43.41 27.02 29.49
N ASP A 70 -43.38 28.27 29.04
CA ASP A 70 -42.19 29.15 28.97
C ASP A 70 -41.32 29.16 30.25
N LEU A 71 -41.97 29.18 31.43
CA LEU A 71 -41.25 29.13 32.71
C LEU A 71 -40.45 27.84 32.84
N ARG A 72 -41.10 26.68 32.67
CA ARG A 72 -40.49 25.34 32.78
C ARG A 72 -39.43 25.12 31.71
N PHE A 73 -39.69 25.59 30.49
CA PHE A 73 -38.71 25.61 29.42
C PHE A 73 -37.45 26.39 29.81
N ILE A 74 -37.57 27.62 30.33
CA ILE A 74 -36.42 28.41 30.79
C ILE A 74 -35.75 27.80 32.02
N GLU A 75 -36.48 27.14 32.92
CA GLU A 75 -35.86 26.39 34.02
C GLU A 75 -34.93 25.30 33.50
N ASN A 76 -35.40 24.51 32.53
CA ASN A 76 -34.64 23.42 31.93
C ASN A 76 -33.48 23.94 31.07
N VAL A 77 -33.67 25.00 30.27
CA VAL A 77 -32.56 25.67 29.55
C VAL A 77 -31.47 26.14 30.51
N TYR A 78 -31.83 26.73 31.64
CA TYR A 78 -30.85 27.20 32.63
C TYR A 78 -30.13 26.04 33.34
N LYS A 79 -30.81 24.91 33.51
CA LYS A 79 -30.22 23.67 34.02
C LYS A 79 -29.25 23.08 32.99
N VAL A 80 -29.65 22.94 31.72
CA VAL A 80 -28.79 22.52 30.59
C VAL A 80 -27.53 23.40 30.50
N LEU A 81 -27.70 24.72 30.52
CA LEU A 81 -26.57 25.65 30.41
C LEU A 81 -25.56 25.47 31.55
N ARG A 82 -26.03 25.20 32.77
CA ARG A 82 -25.15 24.99 33.93
C ARG A 82 -24.51 23.61 33.95
N GLU A 83 -25.26 22.55 33.67
CA GLU A 83 -24.82 21.17 33.88
C GLU A 83 -24.08 20.60 32.66
N VAL A 84 -24.53 20.93 31.44
CA VAL A 84 -23.96 20.40 30.19
C VAL A 84 -22.93 21.37 29.59
N PHE A 85 -23.16 22.68 29.69
CA PHE A 85 -22.31 23.70 29.08
C PHE A 85 -21.45 24.50 30.08
N SER A 86 -21.55 24.24 31.38
CA SER A 86 -20.86 24.98 32.46
C SER A 86 -21.02 26.52 32.39
N TYR A 87 -22.03 27.02 31.69
CA TYR A 87 -22.28 28.44 31.47
C TYR A 87 -23.22 29.00 32.54
N LYS A 88 -22.91 30.21 33.02
CA LYS A 88 -23.69 30.93 34.03
C LYS A 88 -24.35 32.15 33.37
N PRO A 89 -25.67 32.12 33.07
CA PRO A 89 -26.37 33.25 32.47
C PRO A 89 -26.31 34.52 33.32
N LEU A 90 -26.23 35.67 32.65
CA LEU A 90 -26.14 37.01 33.25
C LEU A 90 -27.49 37.53 33.80
N LEU A 91 -28.58 36.85 33.50
CA LEU A 91 -29.94 37.15 33.98
C LEU A 91 -30.43 35.99 34.85
N THR A 92 -31.40 36.27 35.73
CA THR A 92 -32.19 35.21 36.37
C THR A 92 -33.28 34.70 35.42
N LYS A 93 -33.81 33.50 35.69
CA LYS A 93 -34.95 32.90 34.96
C LYS A 93 -36.13 33.88 34.82
N GLN A 94 -36.47 34.58 35.89
CA GLN A 94 -37.56 35.57 35.91
C GLN A 94 -37.21 36.82 35.08
N GLN A 95 -36.00 37.38 35.19
CA GLN A 95 -35.58 38.52 34.37
C GLN A 95 -35.50 38.19 32.87
N PHE A 96 -35.25 36.93 32.51
CA PHE A 96 -35.32 36.49 31.12
C PHE A 96 -36.76 36.51 30.57
N LEU A 97 -37.75 36.24 31.42
CA LEU A 97 -39.18 36.22 31.10
C LEU A 97 -39.91 37.56 31.35
N GLN A 98 -39.25 38.55 31.95
CA GLN A 98 -39.77 39.92 32.06
C GLN A 98 -39.44 40.74 30.80
N PHE A 99 -40.28 41.70 30.43
CA PHE A 99 -39.96 42.65 29.35
C PHE A 99 -38.72 43.50 29.68
N GLY A 100 -37.96 43.89 28.66
CA GLY A 100 -36.71 44.63 28.81
C GLY A 100 -35.47 43.73 28.87
N PHE A 101 -34.39 44.24 29.46
CA PHE A 101 -33.05 43.60 29.50
C PHE A 101 -32.51 43.16 28.12
N ALA A 102 -32.96 43.81 27.02
CA ALA A 102 -32.74 43.40 25.63
C ALA A 102 -31.28 43.01 25.33
N GLU A 103 -30.32 43.89 25.64
CA GLU A 103 -28.89 43.66 25.41
C GLU A 103 -28.38 42.37 26.06
N ARG A 104 -28.71 42.16 27.34
CA ARG A 104 -28.29 40.97 28.10
C ARG A 104 -28.96 39.69 27.57
N LYS A 105 -30.20 39.77 27.10
CA LYS A 105 -30.89 38.66 26.42
C LYS A 105 -30.22 38.33 25.08
N VAL A 106 -29.92 39.32 24.26
CA VAL A 106 -29.24 39.17 22.96
C VAL A 106 -27.83 38.59 23.13
N ILE A 107 -27.10 38.98 24.19
CA ILE A 107 -25.82 38.36 24.58
C ILE A 107 -26.03 36.88 24.93
N ILE A 108 -26.96 36.56 25.85
CA ILE A 108 -27.27 35.17 26.24
C ILE A 108 -27.67 34.32 25.02
N LEU A 109 -28.50 34.84 24.11
CA LEU A 109 -28.86 34.14 22.86
C LEU A 109 -27.63 33.87 21.98
N SER A 110 -26.75 34.86 21.81
CA SER A 110 -25.53 34.73 21.01
C SER A 110 -24.60 33.68 21.59
N ASP A 111 -24.48 33.64 22.92
CA ASP A 111 -23.64 32.69 23.64
C ASP A 111 -24.23 31.28 23.59
N ILE A 112 -25.56 31.11 23.79
CA ILE A 112 -26.27 29.84 23.60
C ILE A 112 -25.98 29.25 22.22
N ILE A 113 -26.11 30.05 21.16
CA ILE A 113 -25.85 29.59 19.79
C ILE A 113 -24.38 29.18 19.61
N GLY A 114 -23.43 29.95 20.14
CA GLY A 114 -22.00 29.61 20.11
C GLY A 114 -21.69 28.30 20.83
N LEU A 115 -22.27 28.09 22.02
CA LEU A 115 -22.14 26.88 22.83
C LEU A 115 -22.70 25.65 22.10
N VAL A 116 -23.93 25.75 21.58
CA VAL A 116 -24.59 24.71 20.76
C VAL A 116 -23.77 24.35 19.53
N LEU A 117 -23.26 25.34 18.79
CA LEU A 117 -22.43 25.13 17.61
C LEU A 117 -21.11 24.43 17.92
N ASN A 118 -20.50 24.73 19.08
CA ASN A 118 -19.26 24.08 19.50
C ASN A 118 -19.52 22.64 19.97
N LYS A 119 -20.55 22.41 20.79
CA LYS A 119 -20.90 21.05 21.27
C LYS A 119 -21.31 20.13 20.12
N HIS A 120 -22.00 20.65 19.10
CA HIS A 120 -22.26 19.90 17.88
C HIS A 120 -20.98 19.44 17.15
N LYS A 121 -19.93 20.28 17.10
CA LYS A 121 -18.65 19.91 16.48
C LYS A 121 -17.89 18.86 17.29
N GLU A 122 -17.97 18.92 18.62
CA GLU A 122 -17.41 17.88 19.50
C GLU A 122 -18.09 16.53 19.23
N LEU A 123 -19.42 16.45 19.41
CA LEU A 123 -20.19 15.20 19.25
C LEU A 123 -20.08 14.61 17.82
N THR A 124 -19.98 15.45 16.79
CA THR A 124 -19.77 14.98 15.40
C THR A 124 -18.31 14.62 15.07
N LYS A 125 -17.34 15.01 15.89
CA LYS A 125 -15.96 14.49 15.82
C LYS A 125 -15.92 13.10 16.45
N ASP A 126 -16.44 12.96 17.66
CA ASP A 126 -16.41 11.71 18.43
C ASP A 126 -17.13 10.57 17.68
N SER A 127 -18.26 10.87 17.04
CA SER A 127 -18.96 9.92 16.15
C SER A 127 -18.09 9.44 14.97
N LYS A 128 -17.31 10.32 14.34
CA LYS A 128 -16.39 9.93 13.25
C LYS A 128 -15.21 9.11 13.78
N GLU A 129 -14.72 9.45 14.97
CA GLU A 129 -13.61 8.73 15.62
C GLU A 129 -14.01 7.28 15.90
N CYS A 130 -15.20 7.05 16.48
CA CYS A 130 -15.76 5.71 16.68
C CYS A 130 -15.92 4.89 15.37
N VAL A 131 -16.37 5.53 14.28
CA VAL A 131 -16.46 4.87 12.95
C VAL A 131 -15.08 4.53 12.40
N LEU A 132 -14.08 5.41 12.57
CA LEU A 132 -12.70 5.17 12.14
C LEU A 132 -12.04 4.05 12.95
N GLU A 133 -12.21 4.02 14.27
CA GLU A 133 -11.73 2.91 15.11
C GLU A 133 -12.35 1.57 14.68
N SER A 134 -13.66 1.55 14.42
CA SER A 134 -14.36 0.33 14.02
C SER A 134 -13.85 -0.18 12.67
N ARG A 135 -13.52 0.72 11.73
CA ARG A 135 -12.85 0.37 10.47
C ARG A 135 -11.40 -0.09 10.69
N LEU A 136 -10.66 0.55 11.60
CA LEU A 136 -9.28 0.17 11.92
C LEU A 136 -9.23 -1.25 12.50
N ARG A 137 -10.09 -1.58 13.47
CA ARG A 137 -10.26 -2.94 14.01
C ARG A 137 -10.61 -3.96 12.92
N GLY A 138 -11.45 -3.59 11.96
CA GLY A 138 -11.79 -4.44 10.80
C GLY A 138 -10.59 -4.73 9.89
N VAL A 139 -9.74 -3.72 9.63
CA VAL A 139 -8.50 -3.89 8.84
C VAL A 139 -7.47 -4.71 9.61
N GLU A 140 -7.30 -4.48 10.91
CA GLU A 140 -6.41 -5.23 11.79
C GLU A 140 -6.77 -6.73 11.85
N ALA A 141 -8.06 -7.05 11.99
CA ALA A 141 -8.54 -8.43 11.95
C ALA A 141 -8.26 -9.12 10.60
N SER A 142 -8.46 -8.41 9.47
CA SER A 142 -8.18 -8.94 8.12
C SER A 142 -6.67 -9.13 7.89
N LEU A 143 -5.83 -8.24 8.43
CA LEU A 143 -4.38 -8.40 8.41
C LEU A 143 -3.97 -9.66 9.20
N LEU A 144 -4.50 -9.85 10.41
CA LEU A 144 -4.22 -11.03 11.24
C LEU A 144 -4.61 -12.34 10.53
N GLU A 145 -5.78 -12.38 9.86
CA GLU A 145 -6.18 -13.53 9.03
C GLU A 145 -5.18 -13.78 7.88
N SER A 146 -4.72 -12.72 7.21
CA SER A 146 -3.75 -12.84 6.11
C SER A 146 -2.38 -13.35 6.59
N VAL A 147 -1.95 -12.95 7.79
CA VAL A 147 -0.73 -13.46 8.44
C VAL A 147 -0.87 -14.93 8.77
N GLY A 148 -1.97 -15.35 9.41
CA GLY A 148 -2.22 -16.78 9.71
C GLY A 148 -2.28 -17.65 8.45
N ARG A 149 -2.81 -17.14 7.33
CA ARG A 149 -2.77 -17.83 6.02
C ARG A 149 -1.36 -17.95 5.44
N LEU A 150 -0.48 -16.98 5.69
CA LEU A 150 0.93 -17.03 5.29
C LEU A 150 1.71 -18.03 6.16
N GLU A 151 1.51 -18.02 7.48
CA GLU A 151 2.10 -18.98 8.42
C GLU A 151 1.72 -20.43 8.06
N GLN A 152 0.44 -20.69 7.81
CA GLN A 152 -0.04 -22.01 7.37
C GLN A 152 0.61 -22.46 6.05
N ARG A 153 0.81 -21.52 5.11
CA ARG A 153 1.46 -21.80 3.82
C ARG A 153 2.97 -22.06 3.98
N LEU A 154 3.62 -21.35 4.90
CA LEU A 154 5.03 -21.52 5.22
C LEU A 154 5.28 -22.90 5.84
N ALA A 155 4.50 -23.29 6.86
CA ALA A 155 4.57 -24.62 7.47
C ALA A 155 4.35 -25.76 6.44
N LEU A 156 3.46 -25.57 5.47
CA LEU A 156 3.26 -26.51 4.37
C LEU A 156 4.49 -26.59 3.45
N MET A 157 5.16 -25.48 3.16
CA MET A 157 6.40 -25.48 2.39
C MET A 157 7.54 -26.14 3.14
N GLU A 158 7.72 -25.86 4.44
CA GLU A 158 8.71 -26.52 5.28
C GLU A 158 8.54 -28.04 5.29
N HIS A 159 7.30 -28.53 5.48
CA HIS A 159 7.00 -29.96 5.42
C HIS A 159 7.33 -30.57 4.05
N ARG A 160 7.03 -29.85 2.95
CA ARG A 160 7.40 -30.31 1.59
C ARG A 160 8.91 -30.35 1.38
N ILE A 161 9.66 -29.38 1.89
CA ILE A 161 11.13 -29.35 1.82
C ILE A 161 11.70 -30.55 2.58
N HIS A 162 11.30 -30.75 3.85
CA HIS A 162 11.74 -31.90 4.65
C HIS A 162 11.40 -33.25 3.99
N ALA A 163 10.24 -33.38 3.36
CA ALA A 163 9.87 -34.59 2.63
C ALA A 163 10.75 -34.83 1.40
N LEU A 164 11.09 -33.77 0.65
CA LEU A 164 12.01 -33.84 -0.49
C LEU A 164 13.44 -34.17 -0.02
N GLU A 165 13.97 -33.45 0.97
CA GLU A 165 15.28 -33.72 1.58
C GLU A 165 15.39 -35.19 2.03
N LYS A 166 14.39 -35.71 2.73
CA LYS A 166 14.35 -37.12 3.14
C LYS A 166 14.29 -38.11 1.95
N SER A 167 13.69 -37.72 0.83
CA SER A 167 13.66 -38.54 -0.39
C SER A 167 14.96 -38.47 -1.21
N PHE A 168 15.66 -37.34 -1.17
CA PHE A 168 16.96 -37.13 -1.83
C PHE A 168 18.16 -37.51 -0.94
N ALA A 169 17.94 -37.77 0.36
CA ALA A 169 18.90 -38.37 1.29
C ALA A 169 19.18 -39.86 0.98
N GLY A 170 19.59 -40.13 -0.27
CA GLY A 170 20.12 -41.39 -0.74
C GLY A 170 21.63 -41.27 -1.00
N LYS A 171 22.36 -42.37 -0.80
CA LYS A 171 23.79 -42.42 -1.13
C LYS A 171 23.93 -42.50 -2.65
N ILE A 172 24.41 -41.42 -3.28
CA ILE A 172 24.81 -41.45 -4.70
C ILE A 172 26.05 -42.34 -4.78
N ILE A 173 25.94 -43.47 -5.47
CA ILE A 173 27.04 -44.40 -5.74
C ILE A 173 27.39 -44.26 -7.21
N ILE A 174 28.62 -43.85 -7.49
CA ILE A 174 29.18 -43.72 -8.84
C ILE A 174 30.26 -44.80 -8.96
N GLU A 175 30.25 -45.56 -10.06
CA GLU A 175 31.32 -46.52 -10.36
C GLU A 175 32.64 -45.79 -10.65
N SER A 176 33.79 -46.34 -10.24
CA SER A 176 35.09 -45.65 -10.31
C SER A 176 35.41 -45.15 -11.73
N ASN A 177 35.17 -45.98 -12.75
CA ASN A 177 35.31 -45.65 -14.17
C ASN A 177 34.43 -44.46 -14.63
N GLN A 178 33.21 -44.33 -14.10
CA GLN A 178 32.30 -43.21 -14.40
C GLN A 178 32.76 -41.94 -13.68
N TRP A 179 33.25 -42.07 -12.45
CA TRP A 179 33.87 -40.96 -11.72
C TRP A 179 35.13 -40.45 -12.44
N GLU A 180 36.07 -41.33 -12.77
CA GLU A 180 37.29 -41.03 -13.52
C GLU A 180 36.97 -40.40 -14.90
N ASN A 181 35.90 -40.85 -15.58
CA ASN A 181 35.43 -40.23 -16.81
C ASN A 181 34.88 -38.81 -16.58
N MET A 182 34.08 -38.60 -15.53
CA MET A 182 33.58 -37.28 -15.16
C MET A 182 34.72 -36.34 -14.77
N GLU A 183 35.67 -36.80 -13.96
CA GLU A 183 36.88 -36.07 -13.57
C GLU A 183 37.71 -35.68 -14.79
N SER A 184 37.97 -36.62 -15.72
CA SER A 184 38.63 -36.35 -16.99
C SER A 184 37.91 -35.30 -17.83
N ARG A 185 36.57 -35.32 -17.86
CA ARG A 185 35.76 -34.34 -18.58
C ARG A 185 35.74 -32.97 -17.90
N VAL A 186 35.71 -32.91 -16.57
CA VAL A 186 35.83 -31.66 -15.81
C VAL A 186 37.20 -31.05 -16.05
N LEU A 187 38.28 -31.83 -15.92
CA LEU A 187 39.65 -31.38 -16.20
C LEU A 187 39.82 -30.87 -17.64
N LEU A 188 39.22 -31.53 -18.64
CA LEU A 188 39.20 -31.04 -20.02
C LEU A 188 38.43 -29.71 -20.18
N LEU A 189 37.31 -29.54 -19.46
CA LEU A 189 36.53 -28.30 -19.48
C LEU A 189 37.28 -27.15 -18.79
N GLU A 190 37.91 -27.41 -17.64
CA GLU A 190 38.76 -26.46 -16.91
C GLU A 190 40.00 -26.07 -17.73
N THR A 191 40.67 -27.06 -18.35
CA THR A 191 41.82 -26.81 -19.24
C THR A 191 41.40 -25.98 -20.45
N ARG A 192 40.26 -26.31 -21.09
CA ARG A 192 39.74 -25.52 -22.21
C ARG A 192 39.36 -24.11 -21.79
N LEU A 193 38.77 -23.93 -20.60
CA LEU A 193 38.45 -22.62 -20.03
C LEU A 193 39.74 -21.81 -19.80
N ALA A 194 40.77 -22.43 -19.20
CA ALA A 194 42.07 -21.81 -19.00
C ALA A 194 42.73 -21.38 -20.33
N LEU A 195 42.70 -22.25 -21.35
CA LEU A 195 43.19 -21.92 -22.70
C LEU A 195 42.41 -20.76 -23.32
N THR A 196 41.07 -20.74 -23.24
CA THR A 196 40.28 -19.59 -23.72
C THR A 196 40.55 -18.31 -22.92
N SER A 197 40.84 -18.41 -21.63
CA SER A 197 41.20 -17.24 -20.80
C SER A 197 42.58 -16.67 -21.16
N ALA A 198 43.51 -17.54 -21.58
CA ALA A 198 44.83 -17.13 -22.08
C ALA A 198 44.75 -16.57 -23.51
N GLN A 199 43.95 -17.18 -24.38
CA GLN A 199 43.71 -16.71 -25.76
C GLN A 199 42.99 -15.35 -25.79
N GLY A 200 42.22 -15.02 -24.75
CA GLY A 200 41.61 -13.70 -24.56
C GLY A 200 42.59 -12.53 -24.41
N LEU A 201 43.91 -12.79 -24.38
CA LEU A 201 44.96 -11.76 -24.40
C LEU A 201 45.74 -11.70 -25.73
N THR A 202 45.38 -12.49 -26.75
CA THR A 202 46.11 -12.57 -28.03
C THR A 202 45.21 -12.59 -29.27
N SER A 203 44.24 -11.68 -29.35
CA SER A 203 43.69 -11.24 -30.65
C SER A 203 43.13 -9.82 -30.52
N GLY A 204 43.84 -8.85 -31.10
CA GLY A 204 43.35 -7.47 -31.21
C GLY A 204 42.40 -7.30 -32.39
N ASP A 205 41.61 -6.23 -32.34
CA ASP A 205 40.82 -5.62 -33.41
C ASP A 205 40.12 -6.55 -34.42
N ASP A 206 38.79 -6.66 -34.30
CA ASP A 206 37.97 -6.00 -35.32
C ASP A 206 36.63 -5.47 -34.75
N VAL A 207 36.15 -4.42 -35.39
CA VAL A 207 34.97 -3.62 -35.02
C VAL A 207 33.70 -4.27 -35.55
N LEU A 208 32.63 -4.30 -34.74
CA LEU A 208 31.28 -4.25 -35.27
C LEU A 208 30.34 -3.44 -34.38
N SER A 209 29.69 -2.47 -35.02
CA SER A 209 29.04 -1.32 -34.39
C SER A 209 27.88 -1.64 -33.46
N THR A 210 27.87 -0.93 -32.33
CA THR A 210 26.67 -0.49 -31.64
C THR A 210 25.65 0.11 -32.62
N ASP A 211 24.46 -0.45 -32.71
CA ASP A 211 23.27 0.30 -33.15
C ASP A 211 22.33 0.49 -31.96
N ASN A 212 21.86 1.73 -31.79
CA ASN A 212 21.20 2.23 -30.59
C ASN A 212 19.74 2.58 -30.92
N GLY A 213 18.94 1.56 -31.21
CA GLY A 213 17.50 1.68 -31.49
C GLY A 213 16.69 2.03 -30.25
N ARG A 214 16.34 3.31 -30.09
CA ARG A 214 15.64 3.86 -28.91
C ARG A 214 14.11 3.79 -29.06
N PHE A 215 13.41 3.54 -27.93
CA PHE A 215 11.94 3.52 -27.73
C PHE A 215 11.20 2.28 -28.28
N LYS A 216 10.15 1.73 -27.63
CA LYS A 216 9.36 2.19 -26.48
C LYS A 216 9.21 1.11 -25.40
N GLU A 217 9.02 1.57 -24.16
CA GLU A 217 8.49 0.80 -23.04
C GLU A 217 6.96 0.70 -23.18
N ASP A 218 6.43 -0.52 -23.11
CA ASP A 218 5.07 -0.76 -22.61
C ASP A 218 4.93 -2.23 -22.12
N THR A 219 4.76 -2.34 -20.81
CA THR A 219 4.11 -3.40 -20.02
C THR A 219 3.29 -4.47 -20.78
N VAL A 220 3.49 -5.76 -20.43
CA VAL A 220 2.44 -6.70 -19.91
C VAL A 220 2.84 -8.19 -19.97
N SER A 221 2.53 -8.91 -18.89
CA SER A 221 2.36 -10.37 -18.74
C SER A 221 3.52 -11.35 -18.96
N ALA A 222 3.84 -12.06 -17.88
CA ALA A 222 4.44 -13.38 -17.92
C ALA A 222 3.44 -14.44 -18.39
N SER A 223 3.91 -15.39 -19.21
CA SER A 223 3.45 -16.78 -19.18
C SER A 223 4.60 -17.69 -19.57
N GLY A 224 4.85 -18.72 -18.75
CA GLY A 224 5.73 -19.83 -19.12
C GLY A 224 4.96 -20.90 -19.91
N ILE A 225 5.52 -22.12 -19.92
CA ILE A 225 5.09 -23.34 -20.64
C ILE A 225 5.50 -23.29 -22.12
N SER A 226 6.10 -24.30 -22.76
CA SER A 226 6.81 -25.53 -22.40
C SER A 226 7.08 -26.20 -23.75
N THR A 227 8.33 -26.26 -24.20
CA THR A 227 8.64 -26.90 -25.50
C THR A 227 8.82 -28.41 -25.30
N VAL A 228 7.73 -29.15 -25.46
CA VAL A 228 7.74 -30.61 -25.49
C VAL A 228 8.42 -31.09 -26.78
N ILE A 229 9.37 -32.01 -26.63
CA ILE A 229 10.03 -32.71 -27.75
C ILE A 229 9.10 -33.81 -28.25
N GLN A 230 8.89 -33.93 -29.57
CA GLN A 230 8.24 -35.09 -30.17
C GLN A 230 8.98 -35.54 -31.46
N PRO A 231 9.22 -36.86 -31.67
CA PRO A 231 10.06 -37.41 -32.75
C PRO A 231 9.26 -37.68 -34.06
N PRO A 232 9.92 -38.09 -35.17
CA PRO A 232 9.40 -37.87 -36.53
C PRO A 232 8.62 -39.04 -37.13
N SER A 233 7.72 -38.76 -38.09
CA SER A 233 7.25 -39.73 -39.08
C SER A 233 6.79 -39.07 -40.39
N ALA A 234 7.19 -39.69 -41.50
CA ALA A 234 7.13 -39.23 -42.89
C ALA A 234 5.75 -39.36 -43.58
N ILE A 235 5.58 -38.71 -44.75
CA ILE A 235 5.24 -39.31 -46.08
C ILE A 235 4.65 -38.27 -47.08
N SER A 236 5.22 -38.20 -48.30
CA SER A 236 4.61 -37.73 -49.60
C SER A 236 4.10 -36.27 -49.76
N ASN A 237 4.09 -35.64 -50.96
CA ASN A 237 4.76 -35.91 -52.25
C ASN A 237 4.75 -34.65 -53.16
N ASN A 238 5.50 -34.70 -54.28
CA ASN A 238 5.48 -33.79 -55.45
C ASN A 238 6.09 -32.37 -55.26
N GLY A 239 6.96 -31.86 -56.15
CA GLY A 239 7.58 -32.48 -57.33
C GLY A 239 8.52 -31.54 -58.14
N HIS A 240 9.18 -32.12 -59.15
CA HIS A 240 9.97 -31.50 -60.25
C HIS A 240 11.41 -30.93 -60.01
N THR A 241 12.35 -31.73 -60.50
CA THR A 241 13.74 -31.51 -60.99
C THR A 241 13.82 -30.58 -62.24
N PRO A 242 15.00 -30.12 -62.78
CA PRO A 242 16.29 -30.84 -62.82
C PRO A 242 17.68 -30.12 -62.81
N ALA A 243 18.69 -30.89 -62.35
CA ALA A 243 20.05 -31.12 -62.88
C ALA A 243 21.15 -30.01 -62.99
N SER A 244 22.30 -30.28 -62.35
CA SER A 244 23.64 -30.43 -62.99
C SER A 244 24.72 -30.93 -61.97
N SER A 245 25.95 -31.26 -62.43
CA SER A 245 26.78 -32.37 -61.93
C SER A 245 28.12 -31.98 -61.20
N PRO A 246 28.87 -32.92 -60.57
CA PRO A 246 30.02 -32.65 -59.66
C PRO A 246 31.42 -32.84 -60.30
N PRO A 247 32.52 -32.46 -59.59
CA PRO A 247 33.42 -33.42 -58.89
C PRO A 247 33.97 -32.84 -57.55
N THR A 248 34.96 -33.34 -56.77
CA THR A 248 35.93 -34.48 -56.78
C THR A 248 36.28 -34.88 -55.33
N ALA A 249 36.81 -36.09 -55.03
CA ALA A 249 36.87 -36.61 -53.64
C ALA A 249 38.24 -36.99 -53.00
N HIS A 250 39.40 -36.90 -53.67
CA HIS A 250 40.65 -37.56 -53.18
C HIS A 250 41.77 -36.69 -52.57
N GLN A 251 41.71 -35.34 -52.60
CA GLN A 251 42.77 -34.50 -52.03
C GLN A 251 42.66 -34.23 -50.52
N ASN A 252 41.48 -34.43 -49.92
CA ASN A 252 41.17 -33.88 -48.60
C ASN A 252 41.67 -34.69 -47.38
N PHE A 253 41.99 -35.98 -47.51
CA PHE A 253 42.29 -36.81 -46.34
C PHE A 253 43.72 -36.66 -45.83
N LYS A 254 44.71 -36.68 -46.74
CA LYS A 254 46.13 -36.57 -46.36
C LYS A 254 46.45 -35.21 -45.74
N GLU A 255 45.95 -34.13 -46.36
CA GLU A 255 46.11 -32.75 -45.88
C GLU A 255 45.41 -32.47 -44.52
N ARG A 256 44.53 -33.37 -44.06
CA ARG A 256 43.93 -33.33 -42.71
C ARG A 256 44.74 -34.14 -41.71
N LEU A 257 45.30 -35.28 -42.11
CA LEU A 257 46.24 -36.03 -41.27
C LEU A 257 47.52 -35.23 -40.99
N ASP A 258 48.12 -34.64 -42.01
CA ASP A 258 49.36 -33.85 -41.87
C ASP A 258 49.16 -32.65 -40.93
N ARG A 259 47.96 -32.01 -40.95
CA ARG A 259 47.58 -30.94 -40.00
C ARG A 259 47.36 -31.44 -38.57
N ILE A 260 46.80 -32.64 -38.38
CA ILE A 260 46.63 -33.23 -37.05
C ILE A 260 48.00 -33.60 -36.45
N VAL A 261 48.89 -34.21 -37.24
CA VAL A 261 50.26 -34.54 -36.83
C VAL A 261 51.01 -33.25 -36.43
N TYR A 262 50.93 -32.20 -37.25
CA TYR A 262 51.56 -30.92 -36.94
C TYR A 262 51.06 -30.30 -35.62
N MET A 263 49.75 -30.31 -35.36
CA MET A 263 49.21 -29.83 -34.07
C MET A 263 49.59 -30.72 -32.88
N MET A 264 49.74 -32.05 -33.09
CA MET A 264 50.25 -32.95 -32.04
C MET A 264 51.73 -32.69 -31.73
N GLU A 265 52.54 -32.39 -32.74
CA GLU A 265 53.97 -32.10 -32.57
C GLU A 265 54.21 -30.72 -31.92
N ASP A 266 53.40 -29.72 -32.27
CA ASP A 266 53.40 -28.39 -31.64
C ASP A 266 52.94 -28.47 -30.17
N THR A 267 51.81 -29.14 -29.90
CA THR A 267 51.34 -29.33 -28.50
C THR A 267 52.30 -30.19 -27.68
N SER A 268 52.97 -31.18 -28.28
CA SER A 268 54.03 -31.94 -27.59
C SER A 268 55.22 -31.05 -27.24
N ASN A 269 55.68 -30.18 -28.15
CA ASN A 269 56.75 -29.22 -27.84
C ASN A 269 56.35 -28.23 -26.72
N ILE A 270 55.12 -27.71 -26.75
CA ILE A 270 54.60 -26.80 -25.71
C ILE A 270 54.54 -27.49 -24.34
N LEU A 271 54.12 -28.76 -24.28
CA LEU A 271 54.07 -29.52 -23.03
C LEU A 271 55.46 -29.93 -22.55
N GLN A 272 56.36 -30.33 -23.46
CA GLN A 272 57.71 -30.78 -23.11
C GLN A 272 58.57 -29.64 -22.56
N ASN A 273 58.40 -28.42 -23.07
CA ASN A 273 58.96 -27.19 -22.49
C ASN A 273 58.35 -26.78 -21.14
N ARG A 274 57.29 -27.45 -20.67
CA ARG A 274 56.57 -27.14 -19.42
C ARG A 274 56.73 -28.22 -18.34
N THR A 275 57.16 -29.43 -18.70
CA THR A 275 57.43 -30.53 -17.76
C THR A 275 58.64 -30.33 -16.86
N ASP A 276 59.51 -29.36 -17.14
CA ASP A 276 60.66 -29.05 -16.28
C ASP A 276 60.27 -28.25 -15.02
N ASP A 277 59.06 -27.65 -14.98
CA ASP A 277 58.60 -26.84 -13.86
C ASP A 277 57.50 -27.52 -13.01
N VAL A 278 57.91 -27.89 -11.80
CA VAL A 278 57.10 -28.00 -10.58
C VAL A 278 56.14 -29.20 -10.48
N ASN A 279 56.75 -30.29 -10.00
CA ASN A 279 56.16 -31.28 -9.09
C ASN A 279 55.16 -30.71 -8.05
N LEU A 280 54.15 -31.52 -7.75
CA LEU A 280 53.41 -31.60 -6.48
C LEU A 280 52.46 -30.44 -6.10
N ILE A 281 51.17 -30.76 -5.94
CA ILE A 281 50.31 -30.24 -4.86
C ILE A 281 49.23 -31.28 -4.52
N THR A 282 49.12 -31.62 -3.23
CA THR A 282 48.02 -32.40 -2.67
C THR A 282 46.91 -31.46 -2.23
N VAL A 283 45.64 -31.75 -2.52
CA VAL A 283 44.51 -31.00 -1.96
C VAL A 283 43.55 -31.94 -1.24
N GLN A 284 43.66 -32.01 0.09
CA GLN A 284 42.54 -32.42 0.93
C GLN A 284 41.47 -31.33 0.91
N ARG A 285 40.20 -31.72 0.70
CA ARG A 285 39.05 -30.84 0.93
C ARG A 285 38.33 -31.28 2.20
N ASN A 286 38.46 -30.49 3.26
CA ASN A 286 37.58 -30.59 4.42
C ASN A 286 36.20 -30.03 4.07
N VAL A 287 35.16 -30.65 4.63
CA VAL A 287 33.77 -30.24 4.47
C VAL A 287 33.29 -29.57 5.77
N PHE A 288 32.71 -28.38 5.62
CA PHE A 288 31.70 -27.79 6.51
C PHE A 288 30.71 -27.01 5.64
#